data_AF-A0A838RKV9-F1
#
_entry.id   AF-A0A838RKV9-F1
#
_cell.length_a   1.000
_cell.length_b   1.000
_cell.length_c   1.000
_cell.angle_alpha   90.00
_cell.angle_beta   90.00
_cell.angle_gamma   90.00
#
_symmetry.space_group_name_H-M   'P 1'
#
loop_
_entity.id
_entity.type
_entity.pdbx_description
1 polymer ?
#
loop_
_entity_poly.entity_id
_entity_poly.type
_entity_poly.pdbx_seq_one_letter_code
_entity_poly.pdbx_strand_id
1 'polypeptide(L)'
;MTSKEAAKVRFNLLPLKAKLEITTGRAYDWTDIARATGLHQNTLYHMVGNKNRRVDLGTLEKLLDFFRAEGLLIEIGDLFAVSLGNGEPT
;
A
#
# COMPACT_ATOMS: atom_id res chain seq x y z
N MET A 1 -3.14 -35.76 2.89
CA MET A 1 -3.43 -34.43 3.45
C MET A 1 -3.00 -33.40 2.43
N THR A 2 -3.95 -32.77 1.73
CA THR A 2 -3.67 -31.60 0.90
C THR A 2 -3.38 -30.44 1.84
N SER A 3 -2.13 -30.01 1.94
CA SER A 3 -1.76 -28.78 2.64
C SER A 3 -2.55 -27.63 1.99
N LYS A 4 -3.49 -27.05 2.74
CA LYS A 4 -4.27 -25.89 2.28
C LYS A 4 -3.29 -24.73 2.13
N GLU A 5 -2.97 -24.34 0.89
CA GLU A 5 -2.12 -23.18 0.64
C GLU A 5 -2.77 -21.95 1.29
N ALA A 6 -2.08 -21.36 2.26
CA ALA A 6 -2.57 -20.17 2.94
C ALA A 6 -2.18 -18.93 2.14
N ALA A 7 -3.19 -18.20 1.64
CA ALA A 7 -2.96 -16.90 1.02
C ALA A 7 -2.37 -15.94 2.07
N LYS A 8 -1.31 -15.21 1.69
CA LYS A 8 -0.75 -14.11 2.48
C LYS A 8 -1.07 -12.80 1.78
N VAL A 9 -1.66 -11.87 2.53
CA VAL A 9 -1.96 -10.51 2.07
C VAL A 9 -0.95 -9.54 2.68
N ARG A 10 -0.44 -8.63 1.86
CA ARG A 10 0.51 -7.58 2.24
C ARG A 10 0.09 -6.26 1.61
N PHE A 11 0.49 -5.14 2.19
CA PHE A 11 0.40 -3.83 1.57
C PHE A 11 1.37 -3.70 0.39
N ASN A 12 0.90 -3.04 -0.65
CA ASN A 12 1.61 -2.78 -1.90
C ASN A 12 2.07 -1.31 -2.04
N LEU A 13 2.26 -0.61 -0.91
CA LEU A 13 2.48 0.84 -0.91
C LEU A 13 3.81 1.26 -1.57
N LEU A 14 4.86 0.44 -1.47
CA LEU A 14 6.17 0.74 -2.07
C LEU A 14 6.10 0.78 -3.62
N PRO A 15 5.61 -0.27 -4.30
CA PRO A 15 5.40 -0.21 -5.75
C PRO A 15 4.44 0.89 -6.19
N LEU A 16 3.35 1.11 -5.45
CA LEU A 16 2.39 2.18 -5.76
C LEU A 16 3.02 3.58 -5.67
N LYS A 17 3.84 3.83 -4.65
CA LYS A 17 4.60 5.07 -4.52
C LYS A 17 5.55 5.26 -5.70
N ALA A 18 6.32 4.24 -6.06
CA ALA A 18 7.25 4.33 -7.19
C ALA A 18 6.50 4.62 -8.50
N LYS A 19 5.34 3.97 -8.72
CA LYS A 19 4.45 4.24 -9.86
C LYS A 19 3.95 5.68 -9.86
N LEU A 20 3.55 6.20 -8.69
CA LEU A 20 3.13 7.59 -8.56
C LEU A 20 4.26 8.56 -8.93
N GLU A 21 5.46 8.34 -8.41
CA GLU A 21 6.64 9.19 -8.68
C GLU A 21 6.98 9.25 -10.18
N ILE A 22 6.87 8.11 -10.86
CA ILE A 22 7.04 8.05 -12.32
C ILE A 22 5.91 8.81 -13.03
N THR A 23 4.68 8.67 -12.57
CA THR A 23 3.50 9.29 -13.20
C THR A 23 3.49 10.81 -13.07
N THR A 24 3.89 11.33 -11.90
CA THR A 24 3.85 12.77 -11.62
C THR A 24 5.19 13.47 -11.90
N GLY A 25 6.27 12.72 -12.09
CA GLY A 25 7.63 13.26 -12.22
C GLY A 25 8.15 13.91 -10.93
N ARG A 26 7.52 13.62 -9.78
CA ARG A 26 7.84 14.18 -8.48
C ARG A 26 8.21 13.07 -7.51
N ALA A 27 9.29 13.26 -6.75
CA ALA A 27 9.61 12.39 -5.62
C ALA A 27 8.69 12.67 -4.42
N TYR A 28 8.25 11.62 -3.73
CA TYR A 28 7.52 11.71 -2.47
C TYR A 28 8.33 11.05 -1.37
N ASP A 29 8.38 11.63 -0.18
CA ASP A 29 8.72 10.88 1.03
C ASP A 29 7.45 10.41 1.74
N TRP A 30 7.58 9.40 2.61
CA TRP A 30 6.49 8.96 3.47
C TRP A 30 5.97 10.08 4.38
N THR A 31 6.82 11.06 4.71
CA THR A 31 6.42 12.26 5.44
C THR A 31 5.46 13.13 4.63
N ASP A 32 5.67 13.26 3.32
CA ASP A 32 4.79 14.03 2.43
C ASP A 32 3.42 13.36 2.32
N ILE A 33 3.42 12.04 2.14
CA ILE A 33 2.20 11.23 2.05
C ILE A 33 1.45 11.28 3.39
N ALA A 34 2.14 11.20 4.53
CA ALA A 34 1.53 11.34 5.86
C ALA A 34 0.81 12.68 6.00
N ARG A 35 1.46 13.77 5.58
CA ARG A 35 0.89 15.12 5.62
C ARG A 35 -0.33 15.25 4.71
N ALA A 36 -0.25 14.74 3.48
CA ALA A 36 -1.34 14.83 2.51
C ALA A 36 -2.57 14.00 2.91
N THR A 37 -2.36 12.81 3.48
CA THR A 37 -3.43 11.90 3.91
C THR A 37 -3.97 12.21 5.30
N GLY A 38 -3.24 12.99 6.11
CA GLY A 38 -3.50 13.17 7.54
C GLY A 38 -3.30 11.88 8.35
N LEU A 39 -2.57 10.90 7.83
CA LEU A 39 -2.19 9.69 8.56
C LEU A 39 -0.92 9.95 9.39
N HIS A 40 -0.83 9.32 10.55
CA HIS A 40 0.41 9.37 11.33
C HIS A 40 1.52 8.65 10.54
N GLN A 41 2.72 9.25 10.50
CA GLN A 41 3.86 8.71 9.74
C GLN A 41 4.20 7.27 10.15
N ASN A 42 4.11 6.95 11.45
CA ASN A 42 4.31 5.58 11.94
C ASN A 42 3.29 4.57 11.38
N THR A 43 2.06 4.99 11.10
CA THR A 43 1.05 4.14 10.46
C THR A 43 1.50 3.77 9.05
N LEU A 44 1.98 4.74 8.25
CA LEU A 44 2.54 4.48 6.92
C LEU A 44 3.74 3.53 7.00
N TYR A 45 4.70 3.78 7.90
CA TYR A 45 5.86 2.90 8.05
C TYR A 45 5.47 1.47 8.45
N HIS A 46 4.49 1.30 9.34
CA HIS A 46 4.02 -0.03 9.70
C HIS A 46 3.30 -0.72 8.53
N MET A 47 2.53 0.00 7.71
CA MET A 47 1.90 -0.57 6.51
C MET A 47 2.96 -0.96 5.47
N VAL A 48 3.90 -0.08 5.17
CA VAL A 48 5.03 -0.35 4.26
C VAL A 48 5.85 -1.55 4.73
N GLY A 49 6.16 -1.60 6.04
CA GLY A 49 6.84 -2.72 6.67
C GLY A 49 5.98 -3.97 6.87
N ASN A 50 4.71 -3.96 6.43
CA ASN A 50 3.76 -5.07 6.59
C ASN A 50 3.61 -5.57 8.04
N LYS A 51 3.70 -4.65 9.00
CA LYS A 51 3.59 -4.94 10.45
C LYS A 51 2.15 -4.83 10.96
N ASN A 52 1.24 -4.25 10.18
CA ASN A 52 -0.17 -4.13 10.53
C ASN A 52 -0.88 -5.49 10.42
N ARG A 53 -1.67 -5.84 11.43
CA ARG A 53 -2.61 -6.97 11.38
C ARG A 53 -4.04 -6.54 11.04
N ARG A 54 -4.34 -5.25 11.19
CA ARG A 54 -5.66 -4.64 10.98
C ARG A 54 -5.46 -3.30 10.29
N VAL A 55 -6.46 -2.92 9.50
CA VAL A 55 -6.57 -1.60 8.88
C VAL A 55 -8.05 -1.25 8.84
N ASP A 56 -8.38 0.00 9.14
CA ASP A 56 -9.75 0.51 9.07
C ASP A 56 -10.04 1.11 7.70
N LEU A 57 -11.34 1.21 7.36
CA LEU A 57 -11.78 1.73 6.05
C LEU A 57 -11.36 3.19 5.84
N GLY A 58 -11.41 4.03 6.88
CA GLY A 58 -11.03 5.43 6.77
C GLY A 58 -9.55 5.61 6.40
N THR A 59 -8.67 4.74 6.88
CA THR A 59 -7.27 4.70 6.44
C THR A 59 -7.15 4.33 4.96
N LEU A 60 -7.94 3.38 4.47
CA LEU A 60 -7.93 2.99 3.05
C LEU A 60 -8.47 4.11 2.15
N GLU A 61 -9.59 4.73 2.53
CA GLU A 61 -10.20 5.86 1.83
C GLU A 61 -9.21 7.02 1.66
N LYS A 62 -8.52 7.40 2.74
CA LYS A 62 -7.49 8.46 2.70
C LYS A 62 -6.36 8.17 1.71
N LEU A 63 -5.94 6.90 1.61
CA LEU A 63 -4.91 6.51 0.64
C LEU A 63 -5.45 6.59 -0.79
N LEU A 64 -6.66 6.08 -1.03
CA LEU A 64 -7.31 6.15 -2.34
C LEU A 64 -7.50 7.61 -2.80
N ASP A 65 -7.97 8.47 -1.91
CA ASP A 65 -8.16 9.90 -2.17
C ASP A 65 -6.84 10.59 -2.50
N PHE A 66 -5.77 10.27 -1.76
CA PHE A 66 -4.43 10.79 -2.04
C PHE A 66 -3.94 10.39 -3.44
N PHE A 67 -3.95 9.10 -3.78
CA PHE A 67 -3.48 8.66 -5.09
C PHE A 67 -4.31 9.26 -6.22
N ARG A 68 -5.63 9.33 -6.06
CA ARG A 68 -6.53 9.99 -7.01
C ARG A 68 -6.20 11.47 -7.17
N ALA A 69 -5.98 12.20 -6.08
CA ALA A 69 -5.66 13.62 -6.11
C ALA A 69 -4.33 13.92 -6.80
N GLU A 70 -3.35 13.02 -6.67
CA GLU A 70 -2.05 13.12 -7.32
C GLU A 70 -2.05 12.55 -8.76
N GLY A 71 -3.21 12.17 -9.31
CA GLY A 71 -3.37 11.75 -10.70
C GLY A 71 -3.13 10.27 -10.98
N LEU A 72 -3.00 9.44 -9.93
CA LEU A 72 -2.92 7.98 -10.06
C LEU A 72 -4.24 7.33 -9.61
N LEU A 73 -5.05 6.91 -10.57
CA LEU A 73 -6.27 6.16 -10.29
C LEU A 73 -5.92 4.71 -9.91
N ILE A 74 -6.24 4.33 -8.68
CA ILE A 74 -6.11 2.98 -8.16
C ILE A 74 -7.42 2.52 -7.51
N GLU A 75 -7.60 1.21 -7.41
CA GLU A 75 -8.68 0.56 -6.69
C GLU A 75 -8.21 0.03 -5.33
N ILE A 76 -9.15 -0.35 -4.46
CA ILE A 76 -8.83 -0.93 -3.14
C ILE A 76 -7.96 -2.18 -3.25
N GLY A 77 -8.11 -2.97 -4.31
CA GLY A 77 -7.31 -4.16 -4.56
C GLY A 77 -5.83 -3.85 -4.78
N ASP A 78 -5.53 -2.71 -5.43
CA ASP A 78 -4.15 -2.31 -5.75
C ASP A 78 -3.32 -2.01 -4.50
N LEU A 79 -3.97 -1.61 -3.40
CA LEU A 79 -3.32 -1.36 -2.11
C LEU A 79 -2.71 -2.63 -1.50
N PHE A 80 -3.07 -3.80 -2.02
CA PHE A 80 -2.65 -5.08 -1.47
C PHE A 80 -2.00 -5.98 -2.52
N ALA A 81 -0.98 -6.72 -2.10
CA ALA A 81 -0.39 -7.82 -2.83
C ALA A 81 -0.80 -9.13 -2.15
N VAL A 82 -1.25 -10.10 -2.94
CA VAL A 82 -1.62 -11.44 -2.45
C VAL A 82 -0.63 -12.45 -3.01
N SER A 83 0.00 -13.23 -2.12
CA SER A 83 0.85 -14.35 -2.50
C SER A 83 0.21 -15.66 -2.04
N LEU A 84 0.04 -16.61 -2.98
CA LEU A 84 -0.31 -17.98 -2.66
C LEU A 84 0.98 -18.73 -2.28
N GLY A 85 0.91 -19.57 -1.25
CA GLY A 85 2.11 -20.25 -0.75
C GLY A 85 2.54 -21.39 -1.66
N ASN A 86 3.47 -21.12 -2.58
CA ASN A 86 4.63 -21.93 -3.02
C ASN A 86 5.29 -21.26 -4.24
N GLY A 87 6.22 -20.35 -4.00
CA GLY A 87 6.98 -19.65 -5.04
C GLY A 87 7.66 -18.42 -4.47
N GLU A 88 8.99 -18.48 -4.35
CA GLU A 88 9.82 -17.33 -4.02
C GLU A 88 9.53 -16.17 -4.99
N PRO A 89 9.28 -14.94 -4.50
CA PRO A 89 9.42 -13.76 -5.34
C PRO A 89 10.89 -13.35 -5.34
N THR A 90 11.59 -13.62 -6.45
CA THR A 90 12.81 -12.89 -6.84
C THR A 90 12.52 -11.42 -7.09
#